data_AF-A0AAJ0BTS3-F1
#
_entry.id   AF-A0AAJ0BTS3-F1
#
_cell.length_a   1.000
_cell.length_b   1.000
_cell.length_c   1.000
_cell.angle_alpha   90.00
_cell.angle_beta   90.00
_cell.angle_gamma   90.00
#
_symmetry.space_group_name_H-M   'P 1'
#
loop_
_entity.id
_entity.type
_entity.pdbx_description
1 polymer ?
#
loop_
_entity_poly.entity_id
_entity_poly.type
_entity_poly.pdbx_seq_one_letter_code
_entity_poly.pdbx_strand_id
1 'polypeptide(L)'
;MSAAEHQQPGLEVAPSYSQGYPGLEVDAFQHQNYPGLEVAPDQNHYSTTPIPVHYGGEKSQHDLTSTAVADPSSAPKKSHNRLWWIIGGVVVVAVIIGAVVGGVVGSRNSHKGSSSSSSSSSSPSSPPNNSSSPSGHNETVKAIQPGSSLAVTGFRGNGDFSIRLFYQGRDNVLRFSDYASVSDKWAPPVKLDDLAPKAKTPLAAGTWLHVVPPQLYLYYVDGSSILRGQQFRSGITPATGDSADINDFPMRIDSTSRLTGYHPHVLAQNRDGEMKWIHWIGEDQYENYTLGDAVGSSGSGMALVSAATKFFDSGAFLYRNAAGYLSTYIGSTNGTLQDDWAWSQGEPLSGKSIPADTSIAAFVYSRRYNLVNTYSLYQDEDGLLQVIWQDDESGWKGPQTYDALAGADKGTNIACVTQAAWDQNKVAISTATDMNRCYFQSGGKVKEVLFDGKNWNDLGFLPID
;
A
#
# COMPACT_ATOMS: atom_id res chain seq x y z
N MET A 1 78.37 -7.35 -15.11
CA MET A 1 78.18 -5.95 -15.51
C MET A 1 77.50 -5.93 -16.87
N SER A 2 76.18 -5.75 -16.88
CA SER A 2 75.42 -5.25 -18.02
C SER A 2 74.05 -4.88 -17.47
N ALA A 3 73.74 -3.59 -17.45
CA ALA A 3 72.49 -3.04 -16.93
C ALA A 3 71.45 -3.04 -18.05
N ALA A 4 70.28 -3.61 -17.78
CA ALA A 4 69.14 -3.60 -18.69
C ALA A 4 68.30 -2.34 -18.43
N GLU A 5 68.24 -1.49 -19.44
CA GLU A 5 67.45 -0.28 -19.57
C GLU A 5 65.99 -0.65 -19.89
N HIS A 6 65.03 -0.23 -19.06
CA HIS A 6 63.60 -0.39 -19.31
C HIS A 6 63.05 0.89 -19.95
N GLN A 7 62.66 0.81 -21.21
CA GLN A 7 61.89 1.84 -21.92
C GLN A 7 60.40 1.75 -21.54
N GLN A 8 59.81 2.89 -21.15
CA GLN A 8 58.37 3.05 -21.00
C GLN A 8 57.68 3.23 -22.36
N PRO A 9 56.51 2.63 -22.61
CA PRO A 9 55.71 2.93 -23.80
C PRO A 9 54.91 4.23 -23.64
N GLY A 10 54.88 5.00 -24.73
CA GLY A 10 54.28 6.31 -24.84
C GLY A 10 52.75 6.32 -24.78
N LEU A 11 52.25 7.48 -24.35
CA LEU A 11 50.84 7.84 -24.22
C LEU A 11 50.30 8.27 -25.60
N GLU A 12 49.50 7.43 -26.26
CA GLU A 12 48.77 7.81 -27.47
C GLU A 12 47.48 8.56 -27.10
N VAL A 13 47.36 9.79 -27.60
CA VAL A 13 46.19 10.65 -27.49
C VAL A 13 45.22 10.28 -28.61
N ALA A 14 44.05 9.75 -28.25
CA ALA A 14 42.98 9.46 -29.21
C ALA A 14 42.22 10.76 -29.61
N PRO A 15 41.83 10.92 -30.88
CA PRO A 15 41.08 12.10 -31.34
C PRO A 15 39.60 12.03 -30.93
N SER A 16 39.09 13.15 -30.44
CA SER A 16 37.69 13.38 -30.14
C SER A 16 36.85 13.49 -31.42
N TYR A 17 35.92 12.57 -31.61
CA TYR A 17 34.84 12.71 -32.59
C TYR A 17 33.64 13.40 -31.95
N SER A 18 33.35 14.64 -32.36
CA SER A 18 32.06 15.28 -32.14
C SER A 18 31.10 14.86 -33.25
N GLN A 19 30.20 13.92 -32.97
CA GLN A 19 29.01 13.71 -33.80
C GLN A 19 27.86 14.53 -33.23
N GLY A 20 27.45 15.54 -34.00
CA GLY A 20 26.24 16.30 -33.76
C GLY A 20 25.01 15.44 -34.05
N TYR A 21 24.13 15.34 -33.06
CA TYR A 21 22.78 14.81 -33.23
C TYR A 21 21.83 15.93 -33.69
N PRO A 22 20.91 15.67 -34.63
CA PRO A 22 19.90 16.63 -35.05
C PRO A 22 18.87 16.85 -33.94
N GLY A 23 18.45 18.11 -33.83
CA GLY A 23 17.68 18.67 -32.72
C GLY A 23 16.36 17.95 -32.43
N LEU A 24 16.17 17.68 -31.14
CA LEU A 24 14.87 17.42 -30.55
C LEU A 24 14.23 18.78 -30.28
N GLU A 25 13.13 19.07 -30.96
CA GLU A 25 12.30 20.24 -30.75
C GLU A 25 11.61 20.09 -29.38
N VAL A 26 12.10 20.84 -28.39
CA VAL A 26 11.50 20.89 -27.05
C VAL A 26 10.33 21.87 -27.14
N ASP A 27 9.12 21.32 -27.15
CA ASP A 27 7.90 22.11 -27.01
C ASP A 27 7.91 22.74 -25.61
N ALA A 28 8.17 24.04 -25.56
CA ALA A 28 8.23 24.80 -24.33
C ALA A 28 6.81 24.90 -23.75
N PHE A 29 6.51 24.09 -22.74
CA PHE A 29 5.34 24.31 -21.90
C PHE A 29 5.43 25.73 -21.31
N GLN A 30 4.60 26.63 -21.83
CA GLN A 30 4.40 27.96 -21.29
C GLN A 30 3.90 27.82 -19.86
N HIS A 31 4.74 28.21 -18.90
CA HIS A 31 4.31 28.53 -17.54
C HIS A 31 3.23 29.61 -17.63
N GLN A 32 1.98 29.24 -17.37
CA GLN A 32 0.95 30.22 -17.07
C GLN A 32 1.30 30.88 -15.74
N ASN A 33 1.66 32.16 -15.84
CA ASN A 33 1.81 33.08 -14.73
C ASN A 33 0.55 33.07 -13.87
N TYR A 34 0.67 32.64 -12.62
CA TYR A 34 -0.31 32.93 -11.57
C TYR A 34 -0.09 34.38 -11.08
N PRO A 35 -1.11 35.25 -11.10
CA PRO A 35 -1.00 36.58 -10.50
C PRO A 35 -1.30 36.54 -8.99
N GLY A 36 -0.42 37.17 -8.21
CA GLY A 36 -0.76 37.84 -6.95
C GLY A 36 -0.68 37.02 -5.67
N LEU A 37 0.49 37.05 -5.01
CA LEU A 37 0.61 36.80 -3.58
C LEU A 37 0.84 38.15 -2.88
N GLU A 38 -0.18 38.65 -2.17
CA GLU A 38 -0.04 39.82 -1.30
C GLU A 38 0.78 39.42 -0.06
N VAL A 39 1.83 40.18 0.20
CA VAL A 39 2.72 40.05 1.34
C VAL A 39 2.01 40.57 2.59
N ALA A 40 1.70 39.69 3.54
CA ALA A 40 1.34 40.08 4.90
C ALA A 40 2.63 40.20 5.74
N PRO A 41 2.77 41.24 6.58
CA PRO A 41 3.99 41.45 7.34
C PRO A 41 4.13 40.47 8.51
N ASP A 42 5.37 39.99 8.62
CA ASP A 42 5.91 39.12 9.64
C ASP A 42 6.03 39.84 10.99
N GLN A 43 5.35 39.33 12.01
CA GLN A 43 5.66 39.57 13.42
C GLN A 43 5.32 38.32 14.21
N ASN A 44 6.34 37.56 14.63
CA ASN A 44 6.53 37.20 16.04
C ASN A 44 7.89 36.52 16.26
N HIS A 45 8.80 37.26 16.89
CA HIS A 45 9.95 36.71 17.58
C HIS A 45 9.48 35.88 18.77
N TYR A 46 9.67 34.55 18.71
CA TYR A 46 9.68 33.72 19.92
C TYR A 46 11.13 33.55 20.38
N SER A 47 11.43 34.22 21.49
CA SER A 47 12.65 34.05 22.27
C SER A 47 12.56 32.74 23.05
N THR A 48 13.38 31.76 22.68
CA THR A 48 13.58 30.52 23.45
C THR A 48 14.40 30.79 24.69
N THR A 49 13.77 30.76 25.87
CA THR A 49 14.45 30.51 27.14
C THR A 49 14.33 29.02 27.50
N PRO A 50 15.43 28.36 27.92
CA PRO A 50 15.37 26.97 28.35
C PRO A 50 14.81 26.87 29.78
N ILE A 51 13.78 26.04 29.97
CA ILE A 51 13.26 25.66 31.28
C ILE A 51 14.03 24.41 31.75
N PRO A 52 14.57 24.36 32.98
CA PRO A 52 15.17 23.16 33.52
C PRO A 52 14.08 22.16 33.93
N VAL A 53 14.22 20.91 33.48
CA VAL A 53 13.36 19.79 33.89
C VAL A 53 13.80 19.33 35.28
N HIS A 54 12.96 19.57 36.28
CA HIS A 54 13.12 19.03 37.62
C HIS A 54 12.29 17.74 37.74
N TYR A 55 12.96 16.58 37.76
CA TYR A 55 12.33 15.33 38.18
C TYR A 55 12.24 15.32 39.71
N GLY A 56 11.02 15.11 40.23
CA GLY A 56 10.77 14.94 41.65
C GLY A 56 9.38 14.31 41.83
N GLY A 57 9.35 13.02 42.12
CA GLY A 57 8.12 12.32 42.46
C GLY A 57 7.71 12.61 43.90
N GLU A 58 6.41 12.76 44.13
CA GLU A 58 5.84 12.47 45.45
C GLU A 58 4.35 12.15 45.33
N LYS A 59 3.96 11.08 46.02
CA LYS A 59 2.58 10.67 46.21
C LYS A 59 1.88 11.69 47.11
N SER A 60 0.67 12.10 46.77
CA SER A 60 -0.28 12.58 47.77
C SER A 60 -1.71 12.27 47.36
N GLN A 61 -2.32 11.41 48.19
CA GLN A 61 -3.76 11.29 48.32
C GLN A 61 -4.31 12.62 48.83
N HIS A 62 -5.31 13.18 48.17
CA HIS A 62 -6.29 14.01 48.85
C HIS A 62 -7.69 13.68 48.32
N ASP A 63 -8.38 12.94 49.16
CA ASP A 63 -9.82 12.94 49.33
C ASP A 63 -10.30 14.38 49.55
N LEU A 64 -11.37 14.80 48.87
CA LEU A 64 -12.32 15.84 49.31
C LEU A 64 -13.54 15.89 48.38
N THR A 65 -14.61 15.30 48.90
CA THR A 65 -16.03 15.63 48.74
C THR A 65 -16.32 17.04 48.20
N SER A 66 -17.08 17.15 47.11
CA SER A 66 -17.89 18.35 46.85
C SER A 66 -19.23 18.05 46.17
N THR A 67 -20.24 18.51 46.90
CA THR A 67 -21.69 18.52 46.80
C THR A 67 -22.29 18.87 45.43
N ALA A 68 -23.41 18.21 45.16
CA ALA A 68 -24.33 18.39 44.05
C ALA A 68 -24.97 19.78 43.95
N VAL A 69 -25.25 20.21 42.71
CA VAL A 69 -26.42 21.04 42.37
C VAL A 69 -27.04 20.47 41.08
N ALA A 70 -28.28 20.00 41.20
CA ALA A 70 -29.10 19.50 40.12
C ALA A 70 -29.92 20.64 39.51
N ASP A 71 -29.96 20.70 38.17
CA ASP A 71 -30.79 21.64 37.40
C ASP A 71 -31.90 20.85 36.67
N PRO A 72 -33.19 21.27 36.70
CA PRO A 72 -34.29 20.42 36.28
C PRO A 72 -34.59 20.51 34.77
N SER A 73 -34.55 19.33 34.14
CA SER A 73 -35.63 18.76 33.31
C SER A 73 -36.38 19.71 32.34
N SER A 74 -35.99 19.66 31.06
CA SER A 74 -36.90 19.99 29.93
C SER A 74 -37.28 18.72 29.17
N ALA A 75 -38.57 18.37 29.20
CA ALA A 75 -39.12 17.21 28.51
C ALA A 75 -39.37 17.51 27.01
N PRO A 76 -38.92 16.65 26.07
CA PRO A 76 -39.16 16.88 24.65
C PRO A 76 -40.57 16.45 24.21
N LYS A 77 -41.27 17.36 23.50
CA LYS A 77 -42.57 17.11 22.84
C LYS A 77 -42.42 16.07 21.72
N LYS A 78 -43.18 14.98 21.83
CA LYS A 78 -43.27 13.86 20.89
C LYS A 78 -44.04 14.28 19.62
N SER A 79 -43.36 14.40 18.48
CA SER A 79 -44.01 14.71 17.19
C SER A 79 -44.41 13.42 16.46
N HIS A 80 -45.71 13.28 16.17
CA HIS A 80 -46.32 12.06 15.62
C HIS A 80 -46.14 11.87 14.10
N ASN A 81 -45.35 12.71 13.43
CA ASN A 81 -45.29 12.74 11.96
C ASN A 81 -44.25 11.76 11.37
N ARG A 82 -43.41 11.11 12.19
CA ARG A 82 -42.37 10.18 11.71
C ARG A 82 -42.90 8.78 11.36
N LEU A 83 -44.03 8.36 11.92
CA LEU A 83 -44.58 7.02 11.68
C LEU A 83 -45.11 6.86 10.24
N TRP A 84 -45.65 7.93 9.65
CA TRP A 84 -46.21 7.90 8.30
C TRP A 84 -45.14 7.74 7.21
N TRP A 85 -43.94 8.28 7.43
CA TRP A 85 -42.82 8.11 6.50
C TRP A 85 -42.26 6.69 6.47
N ILE A 86 -42.30 5.99 7.61
CA ILE A 86 -41.84 4.60 7.71
C ILE A 86 -42.77 3.66 6.93
N ILE A 87 -44.09 3.86 7.04
CA ILE A 87 -45.08 3.04 6.31
C ILE A 87 -44.96 3.25 4.80
N GLY A 88 -44.75 4.49 4.34
CA GLY A 88 -44.54 4.80 2.92
C GLY A 88 -43.29 4.12 2.35
N GLY A 89 -42.18 4.09 3.10
CA GLY A 89 -40.94 3.44 2.67
C GLY A 89 -41.06 1.94 2.46
N VAL A 90 -41.78 1.25 3.35
CA VAL A 90 -41.95 -0.22 3.28
C VAL A 90 -42.72 -0.64 2.02
N VAL A 91 -43.75 0.11 1.62
CA VAL A 91 -44.54 -0.19 0.42
C VAL A 91 -43.72 -0.05 -0.86
N VAL A 92 -42.88 0.99 -0.95
CA VAL A 92 -42.02 1.22 -2.13
C VAL A 92 -40.98 0.10 -2.27
N VAL A 93 -40.36 -0.33 -1.17
CA VAL A 93 -39.38 -1.43 -1.18
C VAL A 93 -40.03 -2.75 -1.62
N ALA A 94 -41.24 -3.05 -1.16
CA ALA A 94 -41.96 -4.26 -1.56
C ALA A 94 -42.28 -4.29 -3.07
N VAL A 95 -42.64 -3.14 -3.67
CA VAL A 95 -42.90 -3.05 -5.12
C VAL A 95 -41.62 -3.27 -5.93
N ILE A 96 -40.49 -2.72 -5.48
CA ILE A 96 -39.18 -2.91 -6.15
C ILE A 96 -38.79 -4.38 -6.11
N ILE A 97 -38.91 -5.06 -4.96
CA ILE A 97 -38.57 -6.48 -4.84
C ILE A 97 -39.46 -7.33 -5.76
N GLY A 98 -40.76 -7.06 -5.83
CA GLY A 98 -41.67 -7.75 -6.73
C GLY A 98 -41.31 -7.60 -8.21
N ALA A 99 -40.91 -6.39 -8.63
CA ALA A 99 -40.50 -6.11 -10.00
C ALA A 99 -39.17 -6.81 -10.36
N VAL A 100 -38.20 -6.83 -9.45
CA VAL A 100 -36.88 -7.45 -9.70
C VAL A 100 -37.00 -8.97 -9.79
N VAL A 101 -37.78 -9.61 -8.91
CA VAL A 101 -37.95 -11.08 -8.92
C VAL A 101 -38.71 -11.56 -10.17
N GLY A 102 -39.63 -10.74 -10.73
CA GLY A 102 -40.32 -11.06 -11.98
C GLY A 102 -39.40 -11.09 -13.22
N GLY A 103 -38.31 -10.31 -13.23
CA GLY A 103 -37.39 -10.24 -14.37
C GLY A 103 -36.39 -11.39 -14.47
N VAL A 104 -35.97 -11.99 -13.35
CA VAL A 104 -34.84 -12.93 -13.32
C VAL A 104 -35.23 -14.39 -13.64
N VAL A 105 -36.52 -14.74 -13.60
CA VAL A 105 -36.98 -16.11 -13.85
C VAL A 105 -37.41 -16.34 -15.32
N GLY A 106 -37.49 -15.27 -16.13
CA GLY A 106 -38.03 -15.33 -17.50
C GLY A 106 -37.04 -15.66 -18.64
N SER A 107 -35.71 -15.65 -18.44
CA SER A 107 -34.77 -15.66 -19.57
C SER A 107 -34.05 -16.98 -19.86
N ARG A 108 -34.34 -18.07 -19.15
CA ARG A 108 -33.66 -19.36 -19.36
C ARG A 108 -34.53 -20.39 -20.07
N ASN A 109 -34.86 -20.14 -21.35
CA ASN A 109 -35.30 -21.23 -22.22
C ASN A 109 -35.11 -20.95 -23.72
N SER A 110 -33.89 -21.05 -24.23
CA SER A 110 -33.63 -21.48 -25.62
C SER A 110 -32.13 -21.49 -25.89
N HIS A 111 -31.54 -22.67 -26.13
CA HIS A 111 -30.63 -22.94 -27.25
C HIS A 111 -30.25 -24.44 -27.24
N LYS A 112 -30.94 -25.21 -28.09
CA LYS A 112 -30.53 -26.53 -28.57
C LYS A 112 -30.24 -26.41 -30.06
N GLY A 113 -29.11 -26.95 -30.48
CA GLY A 113 -28.77 -27.21 -31.87
C GLY A 113 -27.25 -27.14 -32.03
N SER A 114 -26.58 -28.01 -32.76
CA SER A 114 -26.92 -29.29 -33.38
C SER A 114 -25.58 -29.88 -33.84
N SER A 115 -25.45 -31.19 -33.69
CA SER A 115 -24.35 -32.02 -34.17
C SER A 115 -24.10 -31.93 -35.68
N SER A 116 -22.84 -31.90 -36.11
CA SER A 116 -22.44 -32.43 -37.41
C SER A 116 -21.02 -32.99 -37.37
N SER A 117 -20.95 -34.32 -37.44
CA SER A 117 -19.79 -35.15 -37.71
C SER A 117 -19.52 -35.25 -39.21
N SER A 118 -18.26 -35.23 -39.64
CA SER A 118 -17.83 -35.93 -40.86
C SER A 118 -16.33 -36.22 -40.86
N SER A 119 -16.00 -37.41 -41.36
CA SER A 119 -14.76 -38.15 -41.28
C SER A 119 -13.84 -38.01 -42.52
N SER A 120 -12.59 -38.44 -42.32
CA SER A 120 -11.66 -39.12 -43.25
C SER A 120 -10.98 -38.37 -44.39
N SER A 121 -9.62 -38.38 -44.41
CA SER A 121 -8.79 -39.16 -45.37
C SER A 121 -7.29 -38.81 -45.25
N SER A 122 -6.44 -39.70 -45.77
CA SER A 122 -5.04 -39.97 -45.39
C SER A 122 -4.01 -39.70 -46.50
N SER A 123 -2.85 -39.12 -46.11
CA SER A 123 -1.43 -39.32 -46.58
C SER A 123 -1.04 -39.06 -48.07
N PRO A 124 0.25 -38.92 -48.50
CA PRO A 124 1.55 -39.10 -47.80
C PRO A 124 2.73 -38.09 -48.09
N SER A 125 3.73 -38.11 -47.19
CA SER A 125 5.20 -37.90 -47.26
C SER A 125 5.95 -37.11 -48.37
N SER A 126 6.92 -36.26 -47.97
CA SER A 126 8.32 -36.06 -48.51
C SER A 126 9.10 -34.99 -47.66
N PRO A 127 10.44 -34.77 -47.75
CA PRO A 127 11.48 -35.11 -46.74
C PRO A 127 12.08 -33.89 -45.99
N PRO A 128 13.02 -34.10 -45.02
CA PRO A 128 13.37 -33.10 -44.02
C PRO A 128 14.46 -32.14 -44.51
N ASN A 129 14.30 -30.84 -44.18
CA ASN A 129 15.38 -29.87 -44.32
C ASN A 129 15.77 -29.34 -42.94
N ASN A 130 16.94 -29.79 -42.48
CA ASN A 130 17.68 -29.24 -41.36
C ASN A 130 18.31 -27.91 -41.79
N SER A 131 17.98 -26.81 -41.11
CA SER A 131 18.96 -25.77 -40.81
C SER A 131 18.47 -24.79 -39.75
N SER A 132 19.30 -24.66 -38.70
CA SER A 132 19.53 -23.49 -37.85
C SER A 132 18.36 -22.94 -37.02
N SER A 133 18.46 -23.24 -35.71
CA SER A 133 18.11 -22.39 -34.58
C SER A 133 18.20 -20.88 -34.90
N PRO A 134 17.33 -20.07 -34.28
CA PRO A 134 17.68 -19.63 -32.94
C PRO A 134 16.72 -20.20 -31.91
N SER A 135 17.32 -20.78 -30.88
CA SER A 135 16.78 -20.89 -29.53
C SER A 135 16.32 -19.50 -29.07
N GLY A 136 15.11 -19.11 -29.48
CA GLY A 136 14.34 -18.10 -28.78
C GLY A 136 13.96 -18.75 -27.46
N HIS A 137 14.70 -18.41 -26.41
CA HIS A 137 14.36 -18.76 -25.06
C HIS A 137 12.87 -18.47 -24.84
N ASN A 138 12.05 -19.52 -24.80
CA ASN A 138 11.04 -19.59 -23.77
C ASN A 138 11.82 -19.47 -22.45
N GLU A 139 12.18 -18.24 -22.06
CA GLU A 139 12.40 -17.96 -20.65
C GLU A 139 11.06 -18.28 -20.03
N THR A 140 10.95 -19.54 -19.61
CA THR A 140 9.89 -20.08 -18.78
C THR A 140 9.68 -19.04 -17.70
N VAL A 141 8.56 -18.33 -17.83
CA VAL A 141 7.82 -17.59 -16.81
C VAL A 141 8.68 -17.40 -15.57
N LYS A 142 9.34 -16.24 -15.44
CA LYS A 142 10.11 -15.89 -14.24
C LYS A 142 9.13 -15.46 -13.16
N ALA A 143 8.28 -16.41 -12.78
CA ALA A 143 7.22 -16.30 -11.81
C ALA A 143 7.74 -15.65 -10.53
N ILE A 144 6.82 -14.96 -9.87
CA ILE A 144 6.94 -14.57 -8.48
C ILE A 144 7.41 -15.76 -7.60
N GLN A 145 8.28 -15.47 -6.63
CA GLN A 145 8.71 -16.47 -5.66
C GLN A 145 7.50 -16.92 -4.81
N PRO A 146 7.31 -18.23 -4.52
CA PRO A 146 6.28 -18.67 -3.58
C PRO A 146 6.48 -18.04 -2.19
N GLY A 147 5.44 -17.38 -1.69
CA GLY A 147 5.50 -16.62 -0.44
C GLY A 147 6.35 -15.35 -0.55
N SER A 148 6.57 -14.81 -1.74
CA SER A 148 7.20 -13.50 -1.92
C SER A 148 6.43 -12.45 -1.12
N SER A 149 7.13 -11.54 -0.46
CA SER A 149 6.48 -10.31 -0.01
C SER A 149 5.97 -9.52 -1.21
N LEU A 150 4.85 -8.84 -1.01
CA LEU A 150 4.26 -7.90 -1.94
C LEU A 150 4.25 -6.53 -1.27
N ALA A 151 4.60 -5.50 -2.01
CA ALA A 151 4.42 -4.12 -1.57
C ALA A 151 3.79 -3.32 -2.70
N VAL A 152 2.87 -2.44 -2.37
CA VAL A 152 2.16 -1.66 -3.38
C VAL A 152 1.98 -0.23 -2.91
N THR A 153 2.08 0.70 -3.85
CA THR A 153 1.77 2.11 -3.61
C THR A 153 1.11 2.70 -4.86
N GLY A 154 0.48 3.86 -4.72
CA GLY A 154 -0.16 4.53 -5.83
C GLY A 154 -0.60 5.94 -5.50
N PHE A 155 -0.82 6.72 -6.54
CA PHE A 155 -1.26 8.10 -6.43
C PHE A 155 -2.27 8.45 -7.53
N ARG A 156 -3.01 9.53 -7.30
CA ARG A 156 -3.93 10.13 -8.28
C ARG A 156 -3.40 11.48 -8.72
N GLY A 157 -3.51 11.80 -10.02
CA GLY A 157 -3.18 13.09 -10.59
C GLY A 157 -3.98 13.32 -11.88
N ASN A 158 -4.48 14.54 -12.10
CA ASN A 158 -5.21 14.95 -13.32
C ASN A 158 -6.44 14.08 -13.68
N GLY A 159 -7.10 13.47 -12.68
CA GLY A 159 -8.25 12.58 -12.89
C GLY A 159 -7.87 11.10 -13.06
N ASP A 160 -6.62 10.84 -13.44
CA ASP A 160 -6.05 9.50 -13.57
C ASP A 160 -5.35 9.06 -12.29
N PHE A 161 -5.12 7.76 -12.15
CA PHE A 161 -4.26 7.18 -11.13
C PHE A 161 -3.22 6.22 -11.69
N SER A 162 -2.16 6.04 -10.90
CA SER A 162 -1.07 5.09 -11.14
C SER A 162 -0.87 4.22 -9.91
N ILE A 163 -0.56 2.94 -10.12
CA ILE A 163 -0.23 1.97 -9.07
C ILE A 163 1.07 1.28 -9.46
N ARG A 164 1.95 1.06 -8.48
CA ARG A 164 3.16 0.25 -8.65
C ARG A 164 3.15 -0.90 -7.66
N LEU A 165 3.26 -2.12 -8.17
CA LEU A 165 3.38 -3.34 -7.38
C LEU A 165 4.82 -3.85 -7.43
N PHE A 166 5.42 -4.07 -6.27
CA PHE A 166 6.75 -4.64 -6.08
C PHE A 166 6.66 -6.07 -5.54
N TYR A 167 7.58 -6.92 -6.01
CA TYR A 167 7.69 -8.31 -5.57
C TYR A 167 9.09 -8.87 -5.82
N GLN A 168 9.38 -10.05 -5.27
CA GLN A 168 10.63 -10.79 -5.50
C GLN A 168 10.36 -11.99 -6.40
N GLY A 169 11.15 -12.15 -7.47
CA GLY A 169 11.10 -13.32 -8.33
C GLY A 169 11.85 -14.52 -7.75
N ARG A 170 11.70 -15.69 -8.38
CA ARG A 170 12.39 -16.93 -7.95
C ARG A 170 13.92 -16.88 -7.99
N ASP A 171 14.49 -15.94 -8.74
CA ASP A 171 15.92 -15.64 -8.79
C ASP A 171 16.38 -14.70 -7.66
N ASN A 172 15.50 -14.40 -6.70
CA ASN A 172 15.69 -13.44 -5.61
C ASN A 172 15.90 -11.98 -6.08
N VAL A 173 15.67 -11.67 -7.36
CA VAL A 173 15.75 -10.29 -7.87
C VAL A 173 14.44 -9.56 -7.60
N LEU A 174 14.51 -8.30 -7.15
CA LEU A 174 13.32 -7.46 -6.99
C LEU A 174 12.81 -7.00 -8.35
N ARG A 175 11.49 -6.96 -8.48
CA ARG A 175 10.78 -6.52 -9.67
C ARG A 175 9.66 -5.57 -9.30
N PHE A 176 9.24 -4.79 -10.28
CA PHE A 176 7.97 -4.09 -10.18
C PHE A 176 7.19 -4.14 -11.50
N SER A 177 5.88 -3.94 -11.39
CA SER A 177 5.00 -3.66 -12.53
C SER A 177 4.19 -2.41 -12.22
N ASP A 178 3.91 -1.63 -13.26
CA ASP A 178 3.10 -0.41 -13.17
C ASP A 178 1.73 -0.63 -13.79
N TYR A 179 0.72 -0.05 -13.17
CA TYR A 179 -0.60 0.11 -13.75
C TYR A 179 -0.89 1.59 -13.91
N ALA A 180 -1.35 1.99 -15.09
CA ALA A 180 -1.84 3.34 -15.35
C ALA A 180 -3.29 3.25 -15.80
N SER A 181 -4.17 3.98 -15.11
CA SER A 181 -5.61 4.01 -15.44
C SER A 181 -5.90 4.46 -16.88
N VAL A 182 -5.06 5.31 -17.46
CA VAL A 182 -5.16 5.75 -18.87
C VAL A 182 -5.00 4.63 -19.89
N SER A 183 -4.20 3.61 -19.57
CA SER A 183 -3.97 2.46 -20.46
C SER A 183 -4.84 1.26 -20.08
N ASP A 184 -5.42 1.28 -18.87
CA ASP A 184 -6.19 0.20 -18.27
C ASP A 184 -5.43 -1.15 -18.30
N LYS A 185 -4.10 -1.07 -18.20
CA LYS A 185 -3.20 -2.23 -18.38
C LYS A 185 -1.99 -2.14 -17.45
N TRP A 186 -1.59 -3.31 -16.96
CA TRP A 186 -0.30 -3.50 -16.33
C TRP A 186 0.83 -3.53 -17.37
N ALA A 187 1.90 -2.80 -17.08
CA ALA A 187 3.14 -2.85 -17.83
C ALA A 187 3.91 -4.16 -17.54
N PRO A 188 4.72 -4.64 -18.50
CA PRO A 188 5.62 -5.77 -18.27
C PRO A 188 6.53 -5.53 -17.05
N PRO A 189 6.88 -6.58 -16.29
CA PRO A 189 7.79 -6.46 -15.16
C PRO A 189 9.15 -5.83 -15.50
N VAL A 190 9.60 -4.91 -14.66
CA VAL A 190 10.96 -4.34 -14.69
C VAL A 190 11.78 -4.98 -13.58
N LYS A 191 13.01 -5.38 -13.88
CA LYS A 191 13.97 -5.93 -12.91
C LYS A 191 14.83 -4.85 -12.29
N LEU A 192 15.21 -5.07 -11.03
CA LEU A 192 16.13 -4.23 -10.27
C LEU A 192 17.41 -5.03 -9.99
N ASP A 193 18.24 -5.22 -11.03
CA ASP A 193 19.36 -6.16 -11.02
C ASP A 193 20.56 -5.69 -10.15
N ASP A 194 20.66 -4.39 -9.88
CA ASP A 194 21.76 -3.80 -9.09
C ASP A 194 21.50 -3.83 -7.57
N LEU A 195 20.39 -4.46 -7.13
CA LEU A 195 20.03 -4.58 -5.72
C LEU A 195 20.47 -5.93 -5.14
N ALA A 196 20.78 -5.96 -3.85
CA ALA A 196 21.17 -7.17 -3.11
C ALA A 196 20.16 -7.54 -2.00
N PRO A 197 18.87 -7.77 -2.33
CA PRO A 197 17.88 -8.18 -1.34
C PRO A 197 18.22 -9.55 -0.73
N LYS A 198 17.86 -9.78 0.54
CA LYS A 198 17.85 -11.16 1.06
C LYS A 198 16.77 -12.00 0.34
N ALA A 199 16.90 -13.32 0.33
CA ALA A 199 15.83 -14.20 -0.14
C ALA A 199 14.58 -14.03 0.74
N LYS A 200 13.39 -13.96 0.13
CA LYS A 200 12.12 -13.63 0.80
C LYS A 200 12.23 -12.36 1.63
N THR A 201 12.83 -11.31 1.05
CA THR A 201 12.98 -10.03 1.75
C THR A 201 11.59 -9.42 2.01
N PRO A 202 11.33 -8.89 3.22
CA PRO A 202 10.13 -8.10 3.45
C PRO A 202 10.19 -6.84 2.60
N LEU A 203 9.04 -6.42 2.07
CA LEU A 203 8.92 -5.25 1.20
C LEU A 203 7.93 -4.27 1.81
N ALA A 204 8.22 -2.98 1.66
CA ALA A 204 7.28 -1.89 1.90
C ALA A 204 7.39 -0.86 0.78
N ALA A 205 6.34 -0.08 0.55
CA ALA A 205 6.34 0.95 -0.48
C ALA A 205 5.59 2.20 0.00
N GLY A 206 5.90 3.34 -0.60
CA GLY A 206 5.23 4.61 -0.32
C GLY A 206 5.35 5.56 -1.50
N THR A 207 4.54 6.62 -1.51
CA THR A 207 4.62 7.67 -2.53
C THR A 207 4.73 9.03 -1.87
N TRP A 208 5.72 9.81 -2.28
CA TRP A 208 5.92 11.20 -1.89
C TRP A 208 5.37 12.13 -2.97
N LEU A 209 4.37 12.93 -2.60
CA LEU A 209 3.64 13.81 -3.52
C LEU A 209 4.15 15.25 -3.55
N HIS A 210 5.20 15.58 -2.79
CA HIS A 210 5.71 16.96 -2.74
C HIS A 210 6.35 17.38 -4.06
N VAL A 211 6.90 16.43 -4.80
CA VAL A 211 7.61 16.63 -6.06
C VAL A 211 6.73 16.31 -7.27
N VAL A 212 7.00 17.00 -8.38
CA VAL A 212 6.35 16.75 -9.67
C VAL A 212 7.42 16.33 -10.69
N PRO A 213 7.34 15.12 -11.25
CA PRO A 213 6.35 14.08 -10.98
C PRO A 213 6.52 13.44 -9.57
N PRO A 214 5.45 12.80 -9.02
CA PRO A 214 5.54 12.08 -7.75
C PRO A 214 6.68 11.08 -7.68
N GLN A 215 7.27 10.94 -6.50
CA GLN A 215 8.33 9.98 -6.22
C GLN A 215 7.78 8.76 -5.48
N LEU A 216 8.14 7.57 -5.94
CA LEU A 216 7.76 6.31 -5.31
C LEU A 216 8.98 5.74 -4.60
N TYR A 217 8.77 5.16 -3.42
CA TYR A 217 9.79 4.52 -2.62
C TYR A 217 9.50 3.03 -2.51
N LEU A 218 10.54 2.23 -2.64
CA LEU A 218 10.59 0.82 -2.28
C LEU A 218 11.54 0.69 -1.10
N TYR A 219 11.12 -0.02 -0.06
CA TYR A 219 11.94 -0.38 1.08
C TYR A 219 12.06 -1.90 1.16
N TYR A 220 13.27 -2.38 1.44
CA TYR A 220 13.56 -3.82 1.52
C TYR A 220 14.70 -4.08 2.52
N VAL A 221 14.94 -5.35 2.84
CA VAL A 221 16.08 -5.75 3.68
C VAL A 221 17.13 -6.48 2.83
N ASP A 222 18.39 -6.06 2.96
CA ASP A 222 19.51 -6.69 2.25
C ASP A 222 19.99 -8.00 2.91
N GLY A 223 20.96 -8.68 2.27
CA GLY A 223 21.56 -9.90 2.80
C GLY A 223 22.26 -9.76 4.15
N SER A 224 22.56 -8.53 4.60
CA SER A 224 23.17 -8.23 5.90
C SER A 224 22.14 -7.86 6.98
N SER A 225 20.85 -8.00 6.66
CA SER A 225 19.72 -7.57 7.48
C SER A 225 19.66 -6.06 7.71
N ILE A 226 20.14 -5.25 6.77
CA ILE A 226 20.05 -3.79 6.82
C ILE A 226 18.85 -3.33 5.99
N LEU A 227 18.06 -2.40 6.52
CA LEU A 227 17.01 -1.69 5.80
C LEU A 227 17.64 -0.87 4.67
N ARG A 228 17.12 -1.05 3.46
CA ARG A 228 17.51 -0.34 2.26
C ARG A 228 16.31 0.29 1.59
N GLY A 229 16.55 1.26 0.72
CA GLY A 229 15.53 1.84 -0.13
C GLY A 229 16.00 2.16 -1.54
N GLN A 230 15.04 2.17 -2.45
CA GLN A 230 15.15 2.62 -3.83
C GLN A 230 14.05 3.65 -4.08
N GLN A 231 14.37 4.75 -4.72
CA GLN A 231 13.42 5.78 -5.11
C GLN A 231 13.24 5.82 -6.63
N PHE A 232 12.03 6.14 -7.06
CA PHE A 232 11.67 6.18 -8.47
C PHE A 232 10.93 7.46 -8.78
N ARG A 233 11.33 8.14 -9.85
CA ARG A 233 10.62 9.28 -10.39
C ARG A 233 9.80 8.82 -11.58
N SER A 234 8.50 9.13 -11.58
CA SER A 234 7.65 8.77 -12.71
C SER A 234 8.16 9.44 -14.00
N GLY A 235 8.09 8.73 -15.13
CA GLY A 235 8.53 9.25 -16.43
C GLY A 235 10.05 9.28 -16.68
N ILE A 236 10.89 8.78 -15.77
CA ILE A 236 12.35 8.69 -15.99
C ILE A 236 12.75 7.30 -16.50
N THR A 237 13.65 7.27 -17.50
CA THR A 237 14.28 6.07 -18.05
C THR A 237 15.81 6.10 -17.87
N PRO A 238 16.46 4.99 -17.47
CA PRO A 238 15.86 3.69 -17.16
C PRO A 238 15.03 3.73 -15.87
N ALA A 239 13.95 2.96 -15.82
CA ALA A 239 13.02 2.95 -14.70
C ALA A 239 13.53 2.16 -13.47
N THR A 240 14.85 1.90 -13.39
CA THR A 240 15.50 1.16 -12.30
C THR A 240 15.58 1.96 -11.00
N GLY A 241 15.33 3.26 -11.06
CA GLY A 241 15.34 4.16 -9.91
C GLY A 241 16.75 4.52 -9.44
N ASP A 242 16.81 5.32 -8.38
CA ASP A 242 18.02 5.74 -7.69
C ASP A 242 18.04 5.20 -6.25
N SER A 243 19.22 5.19 -5.62
CA SER A 243 19.33 4.95 -4.18
C SER A 243 18.47 5.96 -3.41
N ALA A 244 17.70 5.48 -2.42
CA ALA A 244 16.93 6.36 -1.53
C ALA A 244 17.72 6.76 -0.30
N ASP A 245 17.37 7.90 0.29
CA ASP A 245 18.12 8.53 1.40
C ASP A 245 18.09 7.70 2.69
N ILE A 246 17.16 6.75 2.83
CA ILE A 246 17.14 5.79 3.95
C ILE A 246 18.44 4.96 4.00
N ASN A 247 19.16 4.85 2.89
CA ASN A 247 20.43 4.12 2.82
C ASN A 247 21.56 4.79 3.61
N ASP A 248 21.45 6.10 3.88
CA ASP A 248 22.38 6.85 4.73
C ASP A 248 22.04 6.71 6.22
N PHE A 249 20.92 6.05 6.54
CA PHE A 249 20.47 5.71 7.89
C PHE A 249 20.43 4.19 8.10
N PRO A 250 21.61 3.52 8.19
CA PRO A 250 21.67 2.06 8.22
C PRO A 250 21.02 1.49 9.49
N MET A 251 19.87 0.86 9.33
CA MET A 251 19.17 0.20 10.42
C MET A 251 19.17 -1.31 10.25
N ARG A 252 19.63 -2.04 11.28
CA ARG A 252 19.49 -3.50 11.31
C ARG A 252 18.05 -3.89 11.66
N ILE A 253 17.43 -4.66 10.79
CA ILE A 253 16.06 -5.17 10.96
C ILE A 253 16.13 -6.61 11.45
N ASP A 254 15.25 -6.99 12.39
CA ASP A 254 15.19 -8.37 12.86
C ASP A 254 14.86 -9.32 11.70
N SER A 255 15.47 -10.51 11.71
CA SER A 255 15.30 -11.48 10.62
C SER A 255 13.85 -11.93 10.42
N THR A 256 13.04 -11.92 11.49
CA THR A 256 11.62 -12.29 11.49
C THR A 256 10.71 -11.12 11.16
N SER A 257 11.21 -9.88 11.23
CA SER A 257 10.42 -8.68 11.00
C SER A 257 9.84 -8.66 9.59
N ARG A 258 8.59 -8.21 9.49
CA ARG A 258 7.99 -7.73 8.25
C ARG A 258 8.26 -6.23 8.09
N LEU A 259 7.92 -5.68 6.93
CA LEU A 259 7.92 -4.25 6.67
C LEU A 259 6.53 -3.86 6.16
N THR A 260 6.08 -2.66 6.52
CA THR A 260 4.97 -1.98 5.86
C THR A 260 5.30 -0.50 5.74
N GLY A 261 4.75 0.17 4.73
CA GLY A 261 5.08 1.56 4.44
C GLY A 261 3.86 2.34 4.01
N TYR A 262 3.82 3.59 4.44
CA TYR A 262 2.96 4.63 3.91
C TYR A 262 3.70 5.93 4.15
N HIS A 263 4.26 6.49 3.08
CA HIS A 263 5.18 7.64 3.16
C HIS A 263 4.55 8.78 3.97
N PRO A 264 5.29 9.41 4.91
CA PRO A 264 6.73 9.34 5.16
C PRO A 264 7.16 8.27 6.19
N HIS A 265 6.33 7.26 6.46
CA HIS A 265 6.57 6.28 7.50
C HIS A 265 6.84 4.88 6.94
N VAL A 266 7.79 4.19 7.59
CA VAL A 266 8.04 2.76 7.44
C VAL A 266 7.97 2.13 8.82
N LEU A 267 7.28 1.01 8.93
CA LEU A 267 7.18 0.24 10.16
C LEU A 267 7.98 -1.06 10.04
N ALA A 268 8.71 -1.37 11.11
CA ALA A 268 9.38 -2.65 11.30
C ALA A 268 9.15 -3.17 12.72
N GLN A 269 9.63 -4.37 13.03
CA GLN A 269 9.59 -5.00 14.34
C GLN A 269 11.01 -5.34 14.81
N ASN A 270 11.30 -5.14 16.09
CA ASN A 270 12.53 -5.64 16.69
C ASN A 270 12.35 -7.08 17.22
N ARG A 271 13.44 -7.64 17.77
CA ARG A 271 13.47 -9.01 18.31
C ARG A 271 12.52 -9.20 19.50
N ASP A 272 12.29 -8.14 20.28
CA ASP A 272 11.43 -8.16 21.47
C ASP A 272 9.95 -8.00 21.12
N GLY A 273 9.63 -7.87 19.82
CA GLY A 273 8.27 -7.73 19.31
C GLY A 273 7.77 -6.29 19.27
N GLU A 274 8.55 -5.33 19.76
CA GLU A 274 8.22 -3.91 19.74
C GLU A 274 8.28 -3.34 18.32
N MET A 275 7.34 -2.46 18.01
CA MET A 275 7.30 -1.82 16.69
C MET A 275 8.29 -0.65 16.62
N LYS A 276 9.06 -0.61 15.53
CA LYS A 276 9.97 0.48 15.16
C LYS A 276 9.28 1.36 14.13
N TRP A 277 9.02 2.60 14.54
CA TRP A 277 8.45 3.65 13.69
C TRP A 277 9.59 4.46 13.07
N ILE A 278 9.80 4.28 11.78
CA ILE A 278 10.85 4.93 11.00
C ILE A 278 10.21 6.06 10.22
N HIS A 279 10.61 7.29 10.48
CA HIS A 279 9.96 8.48 9.95
C HIS A 279 10.97 9.32 9.19
N TRP A 280 10.63 9.69 7.96
CA TRP A 280 11.37 10.69 7.20
C TRP A 280 10.95 12.09 7.66
N ILE A 281 11.92 12.91 8.07
CA ILE A 281 11.69 14.24 8.63
C ILE A 281 11.99 15.40 7.66
N GLY A 282 12.36 15.08 6.41
CA GLY A 282 12.84 16.08 5.45
C GLY A 282 14.35 16.05 5.28
N GLU A 283 14.84 16.78 4.27
CA GLU A 283 16.29 17.02 4.02
C GLU A 283 17.14 15.74 4.08
N ASP A 284 16.64 14.65 3.50
CA ASP A 284 17.35 13.37 3.43
C ASP A 284 17.61 12.71 4.81
N GLN A 285 16.85 13.10 5.84
CA GLN A 285 17.00 12.61 7.22
C GLN A 285 15.86 11.68 7.64
N TYR A 286 16.23 10.69 8.44
CA TYR A 286 15.32 9.74 9.06
C TYR A 286 15.51 9.68 10.57
N GLU A 287 14.41 9.53 11.27
CA GLU A 287 14.37 9.23 12.70
C GLU A 287 13.77 7.84 12.93
N ASN A 288 14.11 7.23 14.06
CA ASN A 288 13.46 6.00 14.48
C ASN A 288 13.02 6.10 15.94
N TYR A 289 11.83 5.56 16.19
CA TYR A 289 11.22 5.51 17.50
C TYR A 289 10.76 4.09 17.80
N THR A 290 10.82 3.71 19.07
CA THR A 290 10.24 2.44 19.53
C THR A 290 8.89 2.74 20.13
N LEU A 291 7.85 2.10 19.61
CA LEU A 291 6.49 2.25 20.12
C LEU A 291 6.30 1.26 21.27
N GLY A 292 6.66 1.67 22.49
CA GLY A 292 6.64 0.79 23.67
C GLY A 292 5.27 0.19 23.99
N ASP A 293 4.18 0.88 23.60
CA ASP A 293 2.81 0.41 23.82
C ASP A 293 2.30 -0.52 22.69
N ALA A 294 3.07 -0.66 21.61
CA ALA A 294 2.74 -1.53 20.47
C ALA A 294 3.68 -2.74 20.42
N VAL A 295 3.29 -3.81 21.10
CA VAL A 295 4.04 -5.08 21.11
C VAL A 295 3.31 -6.14 20.29
N GLY A 296 3.91 -6.54 19.18
CA GLY A 296 3.44 -7.61 18.32
C GLY A 296 4.06 -8.98 18.66
N SER A 297 3.45 -10.05 18.19
CA SER A 297 4.11 -11.36 18.16
C SER A 297 5.32 -11.34 17.23
N SER A 298 6.33 -12.20 17.44
CA SER A 298 7.47 -12.31 16.49
C SER A 298 6.97 -12.55 15.05
N GLY A 299 7.48 -11.76 14.11
CA GLY A 299 7.06 -11.81 12.71
C GLY A 299 5.64 -11.32 12.45
N SER A 300 5.14 -10.45 13.33
CA SER A 300 3.78 -9.90 13.29
C SER A 300 3.43 -9.42 11.87
N GLY A 301 2.29 -9.89 11.36
CA GLY A 301 1.62 -9.23 10.25
C GLY A 301 1.39 -7.76 10.62
N MET A 302 1.59 -6.85 9.68
CA MET A 302 1.38 -5.42 9.91
C MET A 302 0.97 -4.71 8.62
N ALA A 303 0.07 -3.73 8.74
CA ALA A 303 -0.36 -2.87 7.66
C ALA A 303 -0.45 -1.43 8.14
N LEU A 304 0.28 -0.53 7.49
CA LEU A 304 0.33 0.89 7.80
C LEU A 304 -0.51 1.65 6.78
N VAL A 305 -1.43 2.48 7.27
CA VAL A 305 -2.36 3.30 6.48
C VAL A 305 -2.56 4.66 7.17
N SER A 306 -3.28 5.57 6.53
CA SER A 306 -3.69 6.81 7.19
C SER A 306 -4.95 6.61 8.05
N ALA A 307 -4.99 7.25 9.23
CA ALA A 307 -6.19 7.28 10.09
C ALA A 307 -7.20 8.36 9.70
N ALA A 308 -6.84 9.23 8.76
CA ALA A 308 -7.64 10.38 8.34
C ALA A 308 -7.53 10.61 6.82
N THR A 309 -8.43 11.42 6.26
CA THR A 309 -8.39 11.72 4.82
C THR A 309 -7.25 12.68 4.48
N LYS A 310 -6.95 13.57 5.43
CA LYS A 310 -5.81 14.48 5.39
C LYS A 310 -4.65 13.78 6.06
N PHE A 311 -3.50 13.84 5.39
CA PHE A 311 -2.29 13.27 5.94
C PHE A 311 -1.61 14.29 6.84
N PHE A 312 -1.96 14.26 8.11
CA PHE A 312 -1.13 14.82 9.17
C PHE A 312 0.09 13.91 9.35
N ASP A 313 1.21 14.40 9.92
CA ASP A 313 2.42 13.61 10.24
C ASP A 313 2.14 12.49 11.28
N SER A 314 1.21 11.63 10.95
CA SER A 314 0.53 10.70 11.82
C SER A 314 -0.01 9.57 10.95
N GLY A 315 0.22 8.35 11.39
CA GLY A 315 -0.26 7.17 10.71
C GLY A 315 -0.92 6.24 11.69
N ALA A 316 -1.65 5.26 11.18
CA ALA A 316 -2.15 4.20 12.01
C ALA A 316 -1.85 2.87 11.35
N PHE A 317 -1.61 1.86 12.17
CA PHE A 317 -1.32 0.54 11.67
C PHE A 317 -2.13 -0.51 12.38
N LEU A 318 -2.44 -1.56 11.63
CA LEU A 318 -2.98 -2.79 12.14
C LEU A 318 -1.82 -3.76 12.32
N TYR A 319 -1.87 -4.56 13.37
CA TYR A 319 -0.85 -5.56 13.63
C TYR A 319 -1.41 -6.74 14.41
N ARG A 320 -0.70 -7.87 14.38
CA ARG A 320 -0.96 -8.99 15.28
C ARG A 320 -0.27 -8.74 16.61
N ASN A 321 -1.03 -8.46 17.66
CA ASN A 321 -0.48 -8.16 18.98
C ASN A 321 0.18 -9.41 19.62
N ALA A 322 0.87 -9.23 20.74
CA ALA A 322 1.55 -10.31 21.45
C ALA A 322 0.61 -11.45 21.92
N ALA A 323 -0.67 -11.14 22.16
CA ALA A 323 -1.69 -12.12 22.51
C ALA A 323 -2.31 -12.83 21.28
N GLY A 324 -1.88 -12.47 20.08
CA GLY A 324 -2.29 -13.07 18.82
C GLY A 324 -3.56 -12.52 18.19
N TYR A 325 -4.11 -11.41 18.70
CA TYR A 325 -5.28 -10.75 18.13
C TYR A 325 -4.87 -9.70 17.09
N LEU A 326 -5.75 -9.42 16.13
CA LEU A 326 -5.64 -8.23 15.30
C LEU A 326 -5.93 -6.99 16.16
N SER A 327 -5.02 -6.02 16.18
CA SER A 327 -5.14 -4.78 16.95
C SER A 327 -4.80 -3.57 16.09
N THR A 328 -5.28 -2.39 16.50
CA THR A 328 -4.87 -1.09 15.95
C THR A 328 -3.89 -0.38 16.86
N TYR A 329 -3.00 0.37 16.25
CA TYR A 329 -2.23 1.41 16.92
C TYR A 329 -2.31 2.69 16.10
N ILE A 330 -2.41 3.80 16.80
CA ILE A 330 -2.46 5.12 16.21
C ILE A 330 -1.21 5.87 16.64
N GLY A 331 -0.32 6.15 15.69
CA GLY A 331 0.93 6.88 15.90
C GLY A 331 0.79 8.35 15.50
N SER A 332 1.21 9.24 16.38
CA SER A 332 1.36 10.68 16.11
C SER A 332 2.78 11.09 16.48
N THR A 333 3.50 11.72 15.57
CA THR A 333 4.87 12.22 15.84
C THR A 333 4.89 13.25 16.96
N ASN A 334 3.80 14.01 17.13
CA ASN A 334 3.64 15.02 18.18
C ASN A 334 2.91 14.49 19.43
N GLY A 335 2.65 13.19 19.50
CA GLY A 335 1.94 12.54 20.62
C GLY A 335 0.48 12.96 20.82
N THR A 336 -0.01 13.92 20.04
CA THR A 336 -1.40 14.39 20.11
C THR A 336 -2.25 13.61 19.12
N LEU A 337 -3.21 12.85 19.65
CA LEU A 337 -4.27 12.23 18.87
C LEU A 337 -5.34 13.29 18.57
N GLN A 338 -5.91 13.28 17.38
CA GLN A 338 -7.03 14.18 17.07
C GLN A 338 -8.36 13.47 17.33
N ASP A 339 -9.31 14.20 17.91
CA ASP A 339 -10.66 13.70 18.25
C ASP A 339 -11.51 13.36 17.02
N ASP A 340 -11.09 13.77 15.82
CA ASP A 340 -11.82 13.59 14.56
C ASP A 340 -11.33 12.41 13.71
N TRP A 341 -10.48 11.54 14.27
CA TRP A 341 -10.00 10.34 13.57
C TRP A 341 -11.01 9.20 13.63
N ALA A 342 -10.97 8.33 12.61
CA ALA A 342 -11.93 7.23 12.50
C ALA A 342 -11.68 6.10 13.51
N TRP A 343 -10.45 5.96 14.01
CA TRP A 343 -10.00 4.81 14.78
C TRP A 343 -9.98 5.09 16.29
N SER A 344 -10.27 4.05 17.08
CA SER A 344 -9.93 3.99 18.50
C SER A 344 -8.66 3.16 18.70
N GLN A 345 -7.86 3.50 19.73
CA GLN A 345 -6.64 2.74 20.06
C GLN A 345 -6.95 1.43 20.79
N GLY A 346 -6.10 0.41 20.58
CA GLY A 346 -5.83 -0.65 21.56
C GLY A 346 -6.84 -1.80 21.67
N GLU A 347 -8.03 -1.68 21.10
CA GLU A 347 -9.03 -2.74 21.18
C GLU A 347 -8.76 -3.88 20.16
N PRO A 348 -8.82 -5.15 20.58
CA PRO A 348 -8.81 -6.28 19.65
C PRO A 348 -9.95 -6.18 18.64
N LEU A 349 -9.61 -6.15 17.35
CA LEU A 349 -10.58 -6.03 16.26
C LEU A 349 -11.24 -7.37 15.94
N SER A 350 -10.42 -8.41 15.90
CA SER A 350 -10.89 -9.78 15.76
C SER A 350 -11.20 -10.26 17.17
N GLY A 351 -12.47 -10.56 17.49
CA GLY A 351 -12.83 -11.19 18.77
C GLY A 351 -12.23 -12.59 19.00
N LYS A 352 -11.26 -12.99 18.18
CA LYS A 352 -10.52 -14.25 18.15
C LYS A 352 -9.06 -13.96 17.73
N SER A 353 -8.13 -14.80 18.15
CA SER A 353 -6.76 -14.77 17.67
C SER A 353 -6.69 -15.11 16.17
N ILE A 354 -5.71 -14.54 15.47
CA ILE A 354 -5.37 -14.85 14.08
C ILE A 354 -4.05 -15.64 14.00
N PRO A 355 -3.77 -16.37 12.90
CA PRO A 355 -2.55 -17.18 12.77
C PRO A 355 -1.27 -16.36 12.92
N ALA A 356 -0.20 -16.97 13.45
CA ALA A 356 1.04 -16.25 13.74
C ALA A 356 1.82 -15.83 12.48
N ASP A 357 1.72 -16.60 11.41
CA ASP A 357 2.36 -16.38 10.12
C ASP A 357 1.46 -15.63 9.12
N THR A 358 0.28 -15.18 9.55
CA THR A 358 -0.64 -14.48 8.66
C THR A 358 -0.07 -13.13 8.20
N SER A 359 -0.27 -12.82 6.91
CA SER A 359 -0.04 -11.48 6.38
C SER A 359 -1.24 -10.61 6.72
N ILE A 360 -0.99 -9.34 7.04
CA ILE A 360 -2.01 -8.33 7.24
C ILE A 360 -1.76 -7.25 6.19
N ALA A 361 -2.80 -6.90 5.46
CA ALA A 361 -2.82 -5.75 4.57
C ALA A 361 -4.03 -4.89 4.88
N ALA A 362 -3.97 -3.62 4.51
CA ALA A 362 -5.12 -2.72 4.63
C ALA A 362 -5.08 -1.63 3.57
N PHE A 363 -6.25 -1.10 3.27
CA PHE A 363 -6.38 0.15 2.54
C PHE A 363 -7.43 1.03 3.20
N VAL A 364 -7.35 2.32 2.89
CA VAL A 364 -8.35 3.31 3.27
C VAL A 364 -8.81 4.13 2.09
N TYR A 365 -10.05 4.59 2.13
CA TYR A 365 -10.59 5.60 1.22
C TYR A 365 -11.45 6.60 1.99
N SER A 366 -11.60 7.80 1.45
CA SER A 366 -12.32 8.87 2.13
C SER A 366 -13.82 8.60 2.22
N ARG A 367 -14.39 8.96 3.38
CA ARG A 367 -15.83 8.95 3.62
C ARG A 367 -16.39 10.36 3.57
N ARG A 368 -16.34 11.07 4.71
CA ARG A 368 -16.83 12.44 4.91
C ARG A 368 -15.88 13.17 5.84
N TYR A 369 -15.68 14.47 5.62
CA TYR A 369 -14.76 15.29 6.41
C TYR A 369 -13.36 14.66 6.47
N ASN A 370 -12.78 14.52 7.65
CA ASN A 370 -11.48 13.89 7.87
C ASN A 370 -11.55 12.38 8.12
N LEU A 371 -12.72 11.74 7.98
CA LEU A 371 -12.93 10.33 8.31
C LEU A 371 -12.70 9.43 7.10
N VAL A 372 -12.06 8.29 7.34
CA VAL A 372 -11.80 7.25 6.34
C VAL A 372 -12.62 5.99 6.59
N ASN A 373 -12.93 5.27 5.53
CA ASN A 373 -13.33 3.87 5.59
C ASN A 373 -12.05 3.04 5.56
N THR A 374 -11.94 2.03 6.42
CA THR A 374 -10.77 1.15 6.53
C THR A 374 -11.16 -0.29 6.29
N TYR A 375 -10.42 -0.98 5.45
CA TYR A 375 -10.59 -2.40 5.18
C TYR A 375 -9.25 -3.09 5.38
N SER A 376 -9.24 -4.15 6.18
CA SER A 376 -8.06 -4.97 6.43
C SER A 376 -8.31 -6.43 6.09
N LEU A 377 -7.32 -7.02 5.43
CA LEU A 377 -7.31 -8.40 5.00
C LEU A 377 -6.26 -9.17 5.78
N TYR A 378 -6.61 -10.37 6.21
CA TYR A 378 -5.67 -11.35 6.75
C TYR A 378 -6.09 -12.75 6.34
N GLN A 379 -5.19 -13.72 6.45
CA GLN A 379 -5.50 -15.13 6.22
C GLN A 379 -5.79 -15.85 7.54
N ASP A 380 -6.85 -16.65 7.60
CA ASP A 380 -7.15 -17.50 8.77
C ASP A 380 -6.39 -18.84 8.74
N GLU A 381 -6.64 -19.68 9.75
CA GLU A 381 -5.97 -20.99 9.91
C GLU A 381 -6.22 -21.95 8.73
N ASP A 382 -7.37 -21.82 8.09
CA ASP A 382 -7.80 -22.63 6.94
C ASP A 382 -7.20 -22.13 5.63
N GLY A 383 -6.50 -20.99 5.65
CA GLY A 383 -5.94 -20.37 4.46
C GLY A 383 -6.94 -19.47 3.72
N LEU A 384 -8.11 -19.19 4.30
CA LEU A 384 -9.10 -18.29 3.70
C LEU A 384 -8.76 -16.84 4.03
N LEU A 385 -8.89 -15.96 3.04
CA LEU A 385 -8.77 -14.53 3.26
C LEU A 385 -10.04 -14.01 3.93
N GLN A 386 -9.84 -13.35 5.06
CA GLN A 386 -10.85 -12.71 5.89
C GLN A 386 -10.71 -11.20 5.77
N VAL A 387 -11.85 -10.50 5.77
CA VAL A 387 -11.94 -9.05 5.76
C VAL A 387 -12.55 -8.58 7.07
N ILE A 388 -11.88 -7.64 7.72
CA ILE A 388 -12.40 -6.84 8.83
C ILE A 388 -12.39 -5.39 8.39
N TRP A 389 -13.45 -4.64 8.67
CA TRP A 389 -13.58 -3.28 8.15
C TRP A 389 -14.31 -2.34 9.10
N GLN A 390 -14.09 -1.05 8.91
CA GLN A 390 -14.80 0.03 9.58
C GLN A 390 -15.18 1.07 8.53
N ASP A 391 -16.47 1.19 8.26
CA ASP A 391 -17.05 2.10 7.25
C ASP A 391 -18.08 3.08 7.85
N ASP A 392 -18.43 2.92 9.12
CA ASP A 392 -19.33 3.79 9.87
C ASP A 392 -18.86 3.98 11.34
N GLU A 393 -19.71 4.58 12.17
CA GLU A 393 -19.45 4.82 13.60
C GLU A 393 -19.88 3.63 14.48
N SER A 394 -20.39 2.53 13.89
CA SER A 394 -20.81 1.35 14.65
C SER A 394 -19.64 0.47 15.09
N GLY A 395 -18.42 0.83 14.73
CA GLY A 395 -17.19 0.13 15.05
C GLY A 395 -16.73 -0.82 13.95
N TRP A 396 -15.83 -1.74 14.31
CA TRP A 396 -15.29 -2.73 13.40
C TRP A 396 -16.27 -3.87 13.15
N LYS A 397 -16.34 -4.31 11.88
CA LYS A 397 -17.22 -5.36 11.37
C LYS A 397 -16.39 -6.52 10.82
N GLY A 398 -17.02 -7.67 10.66
CA GLY A 398 -16.38 -8.92 10.24
C GLY A 398 -15.95 -9.80 11.43
N PRO A 399 -15.09 -10.81 11.20
CA PRO A 399 -14.49 -11.17 9.92
C PRO A 399 -15.52 -11.74 8.93
N GLN A 400 -15.30 -11.50 7.64
CA GLN A 400 -16.09 -12.07 6.55
C GLN A 400 -15.19 -12.40 5.34
N THR A 401 -15.47 -13.50 4.65
CA THR A 401 -14.81 -13.85 3.38
C THR A 401 -15.72 -13.56 2.18
N TYR A 402 -15.11 -13.48 0.99
CA TYR A 402 -15.78 -13.15 -0.27
C TYR A 402 -15.23 -14.03 -1.41
N ASP A 403 -16.07 -14.36 -2.38
CA ASP A 403 -15.70 -15.23 -3.52
C ASP A 403 -14.50 -14.69 -4.30
N ALA A 404 -14.39 -13.36 -4.47
CA ALA A 404 -13.25 -12.72 -5.13
C ALA A 404 -11.91 -13.01 -4.43
N LEU A 405 -11.93 -13.29 -3.13
CA LEU A 405 -10.75 -13.58 -2.32
C LEU A 405 -10.42 -15.08 -2.26
N ALA A 406 -11.19 -15.93 -2.95
CA ALA A 406 -11.00 -17.37 -2.93
C ALA A 406 -9.73 -17.81 -3.68
N GLY A 407 -9.20 -18.96 -3.25
CA GLY A 407 -8.06 -19.61 -3.89
C GLY A 407 -6.69 -19.03 -3.54
N ALA A 408 -6.61 -18.19 -2.50
CA ALA A 408 -5.34 -17.70 -1.97
C ALA A 408 -4.44 -18.87 -1.55
N ASP A 409 -3.15 -18.79 -1.90
CA ASP A 409 -2.15 -19.75 -1.45
C ASP A 409 -1.98 -19.63 0.08
N LYS A 410 -1.87 -20.76 0.79
CA LYS A 410 -1.65 -20.74 2.25
C LYS A 410 -0.30 -20.09 2.57
N GLY A 411 -0.32 -19.12 3.48
CA GLY A 411 0.84 -18.29 3.83
C GLY A 411 1.17 -17.19 2.81
N THR A 412 0.25 -16.86 1.89
CA THR A 412 0.48 -15.76 0.94
C THR A 412 0.68 -14.43 1.67
N ASN A 413 1.57 -13.59 1.15
CA ASN A 413 1.56 -12.17 1.51
C ASN A 413 0.41 -11.46 0.78
N ILE A 414 -0.10 -10.41 1.41
CA ILE A 414 -1.17 -9.56 0.90
C ILE A 414 -0.62 -8.14 0.84
N ALA A 415 -0.94 -7.39 -0.20
CA ALA A 415 -0.67 -5.96 -0.28
C ALA A 415 -1.92 -5.24 -0.77
N CYS A 416 -2.27 -4.09 -0.18
CA CYS A 416 -3.42 -3.30 -0.58
C CYS A 416 -3.01 -1.85 -0.82
N VAL A 417 -3.62 -1.20 -1.81
CA VAL A 417 -3.27 0.17 -2.18
C VAL A 417 -4.08 1.15 -1.36
N THR A 418 -3.40 1.99 -0.59
CA THR A 418 -3.97 3.26 -0.12
C THR A 418 -3.51 4.36 -1.08
N GLN A 419 -4.45 5.20 -1.54
CA GLN A 419 -4.08 6.38 -2.32
C GLN A 419 -3.16 7.27 -1.48
N ALA A 420 -2.01 7.64 -2.01
CA ALA A 420 -1.14 8.61 -1.37
C ALA A 420 -1.86 9.94 -1.11
N ALA A 421 -1.55 10.54 0.04
CA ALA A 421 -2.04 11.84 0.47
C ALA A 421 -0.87 12.66 1.03
N TRP A 422 -0.96 13.99 0.90
CA TRP A 422 0.05 14.93 1.36
C TRP A 422 -0.58 16.29 1.63
N ASP A 423 -0.58 16.70 2.90
CA ASP A 423 -1.30 17.90 3.33
C ASP A 423 -0.67 19.19 2.81
N GLN A 424 0.66 19.26 2.68
CA GLN A 424 1.32 20.48 2.18
C GLN A 424 0.89 20.80 0.74
N ASN A 425 0.59 19.77 -0.06
CA ASN A 425 0.07 19.93 -1.42
C ASN A 425 -1.46 19.84 -1.50
N LYS A 426 -2.15 19.82 -0.35
CA LYS A 426 -3.61 19.70 -0.23
C LYS A 426 -4.16 18.47 -0.96
N VAL A 427 -3.37 17.40 -1.05
CA VAL A 427 -3.80 16.14 -1.65
C VAL A 427 -4.35 15.24 -0.54
N ALA A 428 -5.66 15.11 -0.48
CA ALA A 428 -6.33 14.19 0.43
C ALA A 428 -6.61 12.84 -0.24
N ILE A 429 -6.81 11.81 0.60
CA ILE A 429 -7.33 10.52 0.15
C ILE A 429 -8.70 10.74 -0.51
N SER A 430 -8.92 10.18 -1.70
CA SER A 430 -10.16 10.36 -2.46
C SER A 430 -11.29 9.49 -1.94
N THR A 431 -12.54 9.88 -2.25
CA THR A 431 -13.73 9.03 -2.09
C THR A 431 -13.88 8.01 -3.21
N ALA A 432 -13.10 8.14 -4.28
CA ALA A 432 -13.06 7.20 -5.40
C ALA A 432 -12.52 5.83 -4.95
N THR A 433 -13.15 4.77 -5.44
CA THR A 433 -12.88 3.38 -5.02
C THR A 433 -12.14 2.55 -6.07
N ASP A 434 -11.89 3.10 -7.25
CA ASP A 434 -11.12 2.54 -8.38
C ASP A 434 -9.67 2.13 -8.02
N MET A 435 -9.11 2.69 -6.94
CA MET A 435 -7.79 2.34 -6.39
C MET A 435 -7.84 1.34 -5.23
N ASN A 436 -9.01 0.94 -4.72
CA ASN A 436 -9.14 0.05 -3.57
C ASN A 436 -8.83 -1.41 -3.93
N ARG A 437 -7.57 -1.65 -4.31
CA ARG A 437 -7.09 -2.91 -4.88
C ARG A 437 -6.20 -3.63 -3.89
N CYS A 438 -6.33 -4.95 -3.85
CA CYS A 438 -5.45 -5.82 -3.08
C CYS A 438 -4.86 -6.92 -3.98
N TYR A 439 -3.70 -7.42 -3.59
CA TYR A 439 -2.91 -8.39 -4.33
C TYR A 439 -2.46 -9.50 -3.41
N PHE A 440 -2.53 -10.74 -3.89
CA PHE A 440 -2.05 -11.92 -3.17
C PHE A 440 -1.71 -13.04 -4.15
N GLN A 441 -0.99 -14.05 -3.69
CA GLN A 441 -0.66 -15.22 -4.51
C GLN A 441 -1.81 -16.23 -4.50
N SER A 442 -2.11 -16.78 -5.68
CA SER A 442 -3.10 -17.84 -5.89
C SER A 442 -2.60 -18.73 -7.03
N GLY A 443 -2.37 -20.01 -6.75
CA GLY A 443 -1.81 -20.95 -7.73
C GLY A 443 -0.41 -20.54 -8.20
N GLY A 444 0.38 -19.88 -7.35
CA GLY A 444 1.72 -19.39 -7.69
C GLY A 444 1.77 -18.17 -8.62
N LYS A 445 0.62 -17.53 -8.89
CA LYS A 445 0.47 -16.27 -9.64
C LYS A 445 -0.02 -15.16 -8.72
N VAL A 446 0.11 -13.89 -9.11
CA VAL A 446 -0.51 -12.79 -8.35
C VAL A 446 -1.90 -12.52 -8.88
N LYS A 447 -2.90 -12.68 -8.01
CA LYS A 447 -4.29 -12.28 -8.23
C LYS A 447 -4.49 -10.84 -7.79
N GLU A 448 -5.30 -10.11 -8.55
CA GLU A 448 -5.76 -8.77 -8.23
C GLU A 448 -7.25 -8.78 -7.89
N VAL A 449 -7.64 -8.07 -6.83
CA VAL A 449 -9.04 -7.88 -6.43
C VAL A 449 -9.32 -6.40 -6.19
N LEU A 450 -10.55 -5.98 -6.45
CA LEU A 450 -11.00 -4.58 -6.31
C LEU A 450 -12.23 -4.51 -5.40
N PHE A 451 -12.19 -3.64 -4.40
CA PHE A 451 -13.39 -3.26 -3.66
C PHE A 451 -14.03 -2.00 -4.27
N ASP A 452 -15.17 -2.15 -4.93
CA ASP A 452 -15.84 -1.06 -5.66
C ASP A 452 -16.57 -0.04 -4.76
N GLY A 453 -16.48 -0.19 -3.44
CA GLY A 453 -17.25 0.58 -2.45
C GLY A 453 -18.43 -0.20 -1.88
N LYS A 454 -18.80 -1.32 -2.50
CA LYS A 454 -19.90 -2.19 -2.07
C LYS A 454 -19.53 -3.68 -2.10
N ASN A 455 -18.87 -4.13 -3.15
CA ASN A 455 -18.52 -5.53 -3.38
C ASN A 455 -17.03 -5.69 -3.69
N TRP A 456 -16.54 -6.89 -3.43
CA TRP A 456 -15.23 -7.36 -3.87
C TRP A 456 -15.34 -8.04 -5.23
N ASN A 457 -14.53 -7.60 -6.19
CA ASN A 457 -14.49 -8.08 -7.56
C ASN A 457 -13.13 -8.75 -7.84
N ASP A 458 -13.14 -9.95 -8.43
CA ASP A 458 -11.92 -10.63 -8.93
C ASP A 458 -11.55 -10.01 -10.28
N LEU A 459 -10.37 -9.39 -10.37
CA LEU A 459 -9.85 -8.79 -11.61
C LEU A 459 -8.92 -9.74 -12.38
N GLY A 460 -8.76 -10.97 -11.90
CA GLY A 460 -7.93 -11.99 -12.52
C GLY A 460 -6.47 -11.93 -12.07
N PHE A 461 -5.60 -12.48 -12.92
CA PHE A 461 -4.17 -12.60 -12.63
C PHE A 461 -3.38 -11.52 -13.36
N LEU A 462 -2.38 -10.97 -12.68
CA LEU A 462 -1.48 -9.99 -13.27
C LEU A 462 -0.56 -10.63 -14.32
N PRO A 463 -0.20 -9.91 -15.40
CA PRO A 463 0.73 -10.38 -16.43
C PRO A 463 2.19 -10.21 -15.96
N ILE A 464 2.53 -10.81 -14.81
CA ILE A 464 3.87 -10.74 -14.20
C ILE A 464 4.68 -12.03 -14.35
N ASP A 465 4.22 -12.91 -15.24
CA ASP A 465 4.73 -14.25 -15.50
C ASP A 465 5.95 -14.22 -16.43
#